data_AF-A0A4S4F5I3-F1
#
_entry.id   AF-A0A4S4F5I3-F1
#
_cell.length_a   1.000
_cell.length_b   1.000
_cell.length_c   1.000
_cell.angle_alpha   90.00
_cell.angle_beta   90.00
_cell.angle_gamma   90.00
#
_symmetry.space_group_name_H-M   'P 1'
#
loop_
_entity.id
_entity.type
_entity.pdbx_description
1 polymer ?
#
loop_
_entity_poly.entity_id
_entity_poly.type
_entity_poly.pdbx_seq_one_letter_code
_entity_poly.pdbx_strand_id
1 'polypeptide(L)'
;SSTPEESKTSLHTKKGRAIKPLWAAIERGRPDCLFIYITHDLEFAEAHRESDKIWVRGYDGEKWRFEYIREDEGLPSDLELEIMGSRRPVIFVEGTHSSFDYQLYSLLYPQHQIVPCEHGCQQVIESVCAFRKSERLHRADVYGIIDRDRRSKEQISSLSKKGIYVLEVAEVENLFLLEDVMSIVAKQMGLPQSSVEETKQYIIGIKFKNQVDSLVADYFCGVMTDRLKGSAATRDVKQTADLIRKIADDAEQLRDDIDKRFRDVCQSNDYAEVLSLLNNKGVAKIVGKRFGLQNSSYIGSILRWAKSPDEIGNQFRQAFRKHLPSFQSDDFSS
;
A
#
# COMPACT_ATOMS: atom_id res chain seq x y z
N SER A 1 -1.58 -58.38 -5.83
CA SER A 1 -0.90 -57.22 -5.23
C SER A 1 -0.93 -56.09 -6.24
N SER A 2 -1.96 -55.26 -6.16
CA SER A 2 -2.20 -54.15 -7.09
C SER A 2 -2.27 -52.87 -6.25
N THR A 3 -1.18 -52.11 -6.26
CA THR A 3 -1.13 -50.72 -5.81
C THR A 3 -1.85 -49.84 -6.83
N PRO A 4 -2.76 -48.95 -6.41
CA PRO A 4 -3.18 -47.84 -7.25
C PRO A 4 -2.27 -46.63 -6.96
N GLU A 5 -1.60 -46.19 -8.02
CA GLU A 5 -1.01 -44.88 -8.20
C GLU A 5 -2.12 -43.85 -8.52
N GLU A 6 -1.83 -42.57 -8.25
CA GLU A 6 -2.63 -41.35 -8.57
C GLU A 6 -3.83 -41.04 -7.65
N SER A 7 -4.07 -39.80 -7.20
CA SER A 7 -4.02 -38.56 -7.97
C SER A 7 -3.67 -37.32 -7.11
N LYS A 8 -2.62 -36.60 -7.52
CA LYS A 8 -2.51 -35.16 -7.27
C LYS A 8 -3.63 -34.45 -8.03
N THR A 9 -4.14 -33.37 -7.46
CA THR A 9 -4.71 -32.14 -8.08
C THR A 9 -6.14 -31.78 -7.63
N SER A 10 -6.26 -30.50 -7.24
CA SER A 10 -7.48 -29.66 -7.16
C SER A 10 -8.33 -29.67 -5.88
N LEU A 11 -7.84 -28.97 -4.84
CA LEU A 11 -8.71 -28.40 -3.79
C LEU A 11 -8.34 -26.98 -3.35
N HIS A 12 -7.64 -26.21 -4.18
CA HIS A 12 -7.43 -24.78 -3.93
C HIS A 12 -8.35 -23.96 -4.83
N THR A 13 -9.40 -23.35 -4.27
CA THR A 13 -9.83 -21.94 -4.52
C THR A 13 -11.26 -21.60 -4.08
N LYS A 14 -12.14 -22.54 -3.69
CA LYS A 14 -13.51 -22.19 -3.23
C LYS A 14 -14.04 -22.88 -1.97
N LYS A 15 -13.23 -23.63 -1.21
CA LYS A 15 -13.70 -24.44 -0.06
C LYS A 15 -13.11 -24.10 1.32
N GLY A 16 -12.38 -23.00 1.50
CA GLY A 16 -11.73 -22.68 2.79
C GLY A 16 -12.68 -22.58 3.99
N ARG A 17 -13.94 -22.17 3.78
CA ARG A 17 -14.91 -21.96 4.87
C ARG A 17 -15.53 -23.24 5.46
N ALA A 18 -15.50 -24.37 4.72
CA ALA A 18 -16.18 -25.61 5.13
C ALA A 18 -15.24 -26.63 5.82
N ILE A 19 -13.93 -26.39 5.80
CA ILE A 19 -12.92 -27.34 6.29
C ILE A 19 -12.66 -27.18 7.79
N LYS A 20 -12.71 -25.96 8.34
CA LYS A 20 -12.44 -25.71 9.77
C LYS A 20 -13.47 -26.38 10.71
N PRO A 21 -14.80 -26.29 10.47
CA PRO A 21 -15.78 -26.96 11.34
C PRO A 21 -15.69 -28.48 11.28
N LEU A 22 -15.23 -29.04 10.15
CA LEU A 22 -15.05 -30.48 9.97
C LEU A 22 -13.90 -31.01 10.84
N TRP A 23 -12.72 -30.37 10.79
CA TRP A 23 -11.58 -30.76 11.63
C TRP A 23 -11.90 -30.64 13.12
N ALA A 24 -12.52 -29.52 13.52
CA ALA A 24 -12.96 -29.35 14.90
C ALA A 24 -13.97 -30.42 15.35
N ALA A 25 -14.82 -30.93 14.45
CA ALA A 25 -15.73 -32.03 14.76
C ALA A 25 -15.02 -33.38 14.88
N ILE A 26 -13.99 -33.63 14.08
CA ILE A 26 -13.16 -34.84 14.13
C ILE A 26 -12.37 -34.88 15.44
N GLU A 27 -11.72 -33.77 15.81
CA GLU A 27 -10.97 -33.64 17.07
C GLU A 27 -11.85 -33.90 18.29
N ARG A 28 -13.04 -33.28 18.33
CA ARG A 28 -14.03 -33.52 19.40
C ARG A 28 -14.52 -34.97 19.44
N GLY A 29 -14.59 -35.65 18.31
CA GLY A 29 -15.04 -37.03 18.21
C GLY A 29 -14.02 -38.04 18.71
N ARG A 30 -12.73 -37.66 18.80
CA ARG A 30 -11.62 -38.54 19.19
C ARG A 30 -10.62 -37.81 20.09
N PRO A 31 -11.02 -37.46 21.33
CA PRO A 31 -10.11 -36.82 22.29
C PRO A 31 -8.96 -37.75 22.73
N ASP A 32 -9.04 -39.03 22.41
CA ASP A 32 -8.04 -40.07 22.69
C ASP A 32 -6.87 -40.09 21.68
N CYS A 33 -6.90 -39.23 20.65
CA CYS A 33 -5.89 -39.19 19.59
C CYS A 33 -5.06 -37.90 19.61
N LEU A 34 -3.77 -38.02 19.25
CA LEU A 34 -2.94 -36.89 18.87
C LEU A 34 -3.13 -36.58 17.38
N PHE A 35 -3.47 -35.34 17.06
CA PHE A 35 -3.59 -34.86 15.68
C PHE A 35 -2.33 -34.08 15.30
N ILE A 36 -1.73 -34.44 14.16
CA ILE A 36 -0.59 -33.73 13.57
C ILE A 36 -1.02 -33.23 12.19
N TYR A 37 -0.96 -31.92 11.99
CA TYR A 37 -1.34 -31.27 10.74
C TYR A 37 -0.10 -30.79 9.99
N ILE A 38 -0.11 -30.99 8.67
CA ILE A 38 0.85 -30.38 7.75
C ILE A 38 0.04 -29.45 6.85
N THR A 39 0.25 -28.14 6.99
CA THR A 39 -0.54 -27.14 6.29
C THR A 39 0.32 -25.98 5.78
N HIS A 40 -0.11 -25.39 4.67
CA HIS A 40 0.36 -24.09 4.17
C HIS A 40 -0.73 -23.00 4.35
N ASP A 41 -1.83 -23.30 5.05
CA ASP A 41 -2.92 -22.37 5.31
C ASP A 41 -2.69 -21.68 6.67
N LEU A 42 -2.37 -20.38 6.60
CA LEU A 42 -2.12 -19.54 7.77
C LEU A 42 -3.36 -19.45 8.67
N GLU A 43 -4.55 -19.30 8.08
CA GLU A 43 -5.78 -19.18 8.86
C GLU A 43 -6.18 -20.52 9.53
N PHE A 44 -5.67 -21.65 9.03
CA PHE A 44 -5.82 -22.94 9.69
C PHE A 44 -4.84 -23.06 10.87
N ALA A 45 -3.58 -22.68 10.68
CA ALA A 45 -2.58 -22.68 11.76
C ALA A 45 -2.98 -21.73 12.91
N GLU A 46 -3.51 -20.55 12.57
CA GLU A 46 -4.04 -19.59 13.55
C GLU A 46 -5.30 -20.07 14.26
N ALA A 47 -6.14 -20.90 13.62
CA ALA A 47 -7.34 -21.44 14.27
C ALA A 47 -7.01 -22.44 15.39
N HIS A 48 -5.79 -22.99 15.39
CA HIS A 48 -5.29 -23.94 16.39
C HIS A 48 -4.22 -23.26 17.26
N ARG A 49 -4.58 -22.13 17.88
CA ARG A 49 -3.63 -21.33 18.68
C ARG A 49 -2.97 -22.12 19.80
N GLU A 50 -3.73 -22.99 20.46
CA GLU A 50 -3.32 -23.81 21.60
C GLU A 50 -2.53 -25.08 21.21
N SER A 51 -2.09 -25.18 19.95
CA SER A 51 -1.26 -26.29 19.47
C SER A 51 0.19 -25.87 19.31
N ASP A 52 1.09 -26.81 19.60
CA ASP A 52 2.51 -26.71 19.28
C ASP A 52 2.69 -26.49 17.78
N LYS A 53 3.43 -25.43 17.42
CA LYS A 53 3.68 -25.09 16.02
C LYS A 53 5.15 -25.32 15.71
N ILE A 54 5.39 -26.14 14.68
CA ILE A 54 6.73 -26.45 14.18
C ILE A 54 6.83 -25.93 12.75
N TRP A 55 7.72 -24.97 12.53
CA TRP A 55 8.05 -24.48 11.20
C TRP A 55 9.19 -25.30 10.62
N VAL A 56 8.90 -26.03 9.54
CA VAL A 56 9.91 -26.79 8.80
C VAL A 56 10.51 -25.90 7.69
N ARG A 57 11.79 -25.54 7.82
CA ARG A 57 12.55 -24.67 6.90
C ARG A 57 13.19 -25.42 5.73
N GLY A 58 13.28 -26.74 5.79
CA GLY A 58 13.77 -27.58 4.70
C GLY A 58 14.52 -28.82 5.17
N TYR A 59 14.87 -29.66 4.19
CA TYR A 59 15.56 -30.93 4.37
C TYR A 59 16.71 -31.02 3.37
N ASP A 60 17.92 -31.34 3.84
CA ASP A 60 19.12 -31.42 3.01
C ASP A 60 19.43 -32.85 2.51
N GLY A 61 18.54 -33.81 2.78
CA GLY A 61 18.74 -35.23 2.48
C GLY A 61 19.19 -36.07 3.68
N GLU A 62 19.62 -35.43 4.77
CA GLU A 62 20.00 -36.13 6.02
C GLU A 62 19.35 -35.50 7.26
N LYS A 63 19.24 -34.17 7.31
CA LYS A 63 18.76 -33.42 8.47
C LYS A 63 17.63 -32.48 8.11
N TRP A 64 16.62 -32.47 8.98
CA TRP A 64 15.56 -31.48 8.95
C TRP A 64 16.01 -30.21 9.66
N ARG A 65 15.80 -29.06 9.02
CA ARG A 65 15.91 -27.75 9.65
C ARG A 65 14.50 -27.30 10.01
N PHE A 66 14.22 -27.16 11.30
CA PHE A 66 12.92 -26.71 11.79
C PHE A 66 13.06 -25.88 13.06
N GLU A 67 12.04 -25.08 13.35
CA GLU A 67 11.97 -24.18 14.51
C GLU A 67 10.61 -24.31 15.21
N TYR A 68 10.60 -24.17 16.53
CA TYR A 68 9.37 -24.13 17.33
C TYR A 68 8.87 -22.70 17.45
N ILE A 69 7.57 -22.49 17.25
CA ILE A 69 6.91 -21.20 17.42
C ILE A 69 6.17 -21.26 18.74
N ARG A 70 6.51 -20.36 19.67
CA ARG A 70 5.88 -20.29 20.99
C ARG A 70 4.48 -19.71 20.88
N GLU A 71 3.59 -20.08 21.81
CA GLU A 71 2.18 -19.64 21.77
C GLU A 71 1.98 -18.13 21.95
N ASP A 72 2.92 -17.45 22.60
CA ASP A 72 2.92 -16.01 22.89
C ASP A 72 3.58 -15.17 21.78
N GLU A 73 4.40 -15.80 20.96
CA GLU A 73 4.98 -15.22 19.76
C GLU A 73 4.03 -15.54 18.60
N GLY A 74 3.22 -14.57 18.16
CA GLY A 74 2.48 -14.68 16.90
C GLY A 74 3.39 -15.14 15.75
N LEU A 75 2.82 -15.60 14.63
CA LEU A 75 3.63 -16.10 13.52
C LEU A 75 4.69 -15.04 13.14
N PRO A 76 5.99 -15.39 13.09
CA PRO A 76 7.02 -14.45 12.66
C PRO A 76 6.67 -13.92 11.26
N SER A 77 6.85 -12.63 11.01
CA SER A 77 6.58 -12.01 9.70
C SER A 77 7.22 -12.76 8.53
N ASP A 78 8.39 -13.35 8.77
CA ASP A 78 9.15 -14.12 7.78
C ASP A 78 8.47 -15.46 7.47
N LEU A 79 7.84 -16.08 8.46
CA LEU A 79 7.04 -17.29 8.31
C LEU A 79 5.70 -17.00 7.65
N GLU A 80 5.04 -15.88 8.00
CA GLU A 80 3.85 -15.43 7.30
C GLU A 80 4.16 -15.31 5.81
N LEU A 81 5.30 -14.69 5.46
CA LEU A 81 5.70 -14.47 4.08
C LEU A 81 6.23 -15.75 3.38
N GLU A 82 6.87 -16.68 4.10
CA GLU A 82 7.29 -17.99 3.57
C GLU A 82 6.09 -18.93 3.32
N ILE A 83 5.09 -18.90 4.19
CA ILE A 83 3.81 -19.62 3.99
C ILE A 83 2.97 -18.93 2.91
N MET A 84 3.04 -17.59 2.82
CA MET A 84 2.53 -16.80 1.69
C MET A 84 3.39 -16.93 0.42
N GLY A 85 4.35 -17.87 0.36
CA GLY A 85 5.15 -18.27 -0.80
C GLY A 85 4.35 -18.78 -2.00
N SER A 86 3.18 -18.19 -2.27
CA SER A 86 2.76 -17.90 -3.62
C SER A 86 3.95 -17.30 -4.38
N ARG A 87 4.24 -17.83 -5.56
CA ARG A 87 5.25 -17.29 -6.48
C ARG A 87 4.91 -15.86 -6.97
N ARG A 88 4.02 -15.14 -6.29
CA ARG A 88 3.52 -13.84 -6.72
C ARG A 88 4.42 -12.75 -6.12
N PRO A 89 4.82 -11.75 -6.92
CA PRO A 89 5.46 -10.56 -6.40
C PRO A 89 4.67 -9.92 -5.26
N VAL A 90 5.35 -9.38 -4.25
CA VAL A 90 4.74 -8.74 -3.07
C VAL A 90 4.81 -7.23 -3.21
N ILE A 91 3.71 -6.55 -2.91
CA ILE A 91 3.66 -5.08 -2.79
C ILE A 91 3.21 -4.72 -1.39
N PHE A 92 4.12 -4.11 -0.62
CA PHE A 92 3.79 -3.49 0.66
C PHE A 92 3.13 -2.13 0.43
N VAL A 93 2.02 -1.87 1.12
CA VAL A 93 1.23 -0.63 0.98
C VAL A 93 0.85 -0.09 2.34
N GLU A 94 0.55 1.20 2.46
CA GLU A 94 0.16 1.80 3.74
C GLU A 94 -1.27 1.41 4.17
N GLY A 95 -1.53 1.45 5.47
CA GLY A 95 -2.86 1.27 6.06
C GLY A 95 -3.16 -0.16 6.50
N THR A 96 -4.44 -0.52 6.49
CA THR A 96 -4.96 -1.80 6.99
C THR A 96 -5.71 -2.55 5.90
N HIS A 97 -6.17 -3.77 6.14
CA HIS A 97 -7.02 -4.50 5.18
C HIS A 97 -8.35 -3.82 4.85
N SER A 98 -8.79 -2.83 5.63
CA SER A 98 -9.98 -2.04 5.35
C SER A 98 -9.68 -0.70 4.65
N SER A 99 -8.40 -0.33 4.47
CA SER A 99 -8.00 0.93 3.85
C SER A 99 -8.35 0.97 2.35
N PHE A 100 -8.36 2.18 1.79
CA PHE A 100 -8.53 2.36 0.36
C PHE A 100 -7.30 1.87 -0.41
N ASP A 101 -6.10 1.99 0.15
CA ASP A 101 -4.86 1.42 -0.37
C ASP A 101 -5.02 -0.06 -0.68
N TYR A 102 -5.35 -0.86 0.35
CA TYR A 102 -5.49 -2.30 0.19
C TYR A 102 -6.55 -2.64 -0.86
N GLN A 103 -7.71 -1.99 -0.81
CA GLN A 103 -8.80 -2.27 -1.75
C GLN A 103 -8.47 -1.90 -3.19
N LEU A 104 -7.83 -0.75 -3.42
CA LEU A 104 -7.47 -0.26 -4.75
C LEU A 104 -6.32 -1.06 -5.33
N TYR A 105 -5.22 -1.22 -4.59
CA TYR A 105 -4.05 -1.93 -5.10
C TYR A 105 -4.33 -3.42 -5.33
N SER A 106 -5.15 -4.08 -4.50
CA SER A 106 -5.56 -5.48 -4.73
C SER A 106 -6.34 -5.65 -6.02
N LEU A 107 -7.08 -4.61 -6.42
CA LEU A 107 -7.82 -4.59 -7.68
C LEU A 107 -6.89 -4.32 -8.89
N LEU A 108 -5.92 -3.43 -8.73
CA LEU A 108 -5.06 -2.99 -9.82
C LEU A 108 -3.91 -3.96 -10.12
N TYR A 109 -3.45 -4.71 -9.13
CA TYR A 109 -2.36 -5.67 -9.24
C TYR A 109 -2.79 -7.09 -8.86
N PRO A 110 -3.72 -7.71 -9.60
CA PRO A 110 -4.29 -9.02 -9.23
C PRO A 110 -3.27 -10.18 -9.27
N GLN A 111 -2.13 -9.98 -9.93
CA GLN A 111 -1.01 -10.94 -9.96
C GLN A 111 0.00 -10.74 -8.83
N HIS A 112 -0.17 -9.68 -8.03
CA HIS A 112 0.68 -9.37 -6.89
C HIS A 112 -0.06 -9.69 -5.60
N GLN A 113 0.71 -9.98 -4.56
CA GLN A 113 0.20 -10.04 -3.22
C GLN A 113 0.33 -8.66 -2.56
N ILE A 114 -0.79 -8.09 -2.15
CA ILE A 114 -0.82 -6.80 -1.45
C ILE A 114 -0.76 -7.04 0.06
N VAL A 115 0.23 -6.45 0.72
CA VAL A 115 0.42 -6.55 2.18
C VAL A 115 0.32 -5.15 2.79
N PRO A 116 -0.73 -4.86 3.58
CA PRO A 116 -0.87 -3.56 4.23
C PRO A 116 0.06 -3.43 5.44
N CYS A 117 0.59 -2.22 5.67
CA CYS A 117 1.45 -1.86 6.78
C CYS A 117 0.75 -0.80 7.65
N GLU A 118 0.29 -1.22 8.83
CA GLU A 118 -0.52 -0.39 9.72
C GLU A 118 0.26 0.80 10.31
N HIS A 119 1.58 0.67 10.44
CA HIS A 119 2.45 1.70 11.01
C HIS A 119 3.00 2.68 9.94
N GLY A 120 2.30 2.78 8.80
CA GLY A 120 2.54 3.78 7.75
C GLY A 120 3.81 3.56 6.93
N CYS A 121 4.22 4.60 6.21
CA CYS A 121 5.31 4.56 5.23
C CYS A 121 6.65 4.01 5.77
N GLN A 122 6.98 4.25 7.04
CA GLN A 122 8.26 3.77 7.61
C GLN A 122 8.30 2.24 7.65
N GLN A 123 7.19 1.59 8.06
CA GLN A 123 7.09 0.14 8.08
C GLN A 123 7.16 -0.44 6.66
N VAL A 124 6.55 0.22 5.67
CA VAL A 124 6.68 -0.17 4.25
C VAL A 124 8.14 -0.13 3.82
N ILE A 125 8.85 0.96 4.11
CA ILE A 125 10.27 1.14 3.75
C ILE A 125 11.14 0.05 4.39
N GLU A 126 10.96 -0.18 5.68
CA GLU A 126 11.71 -1.19 6.44
C GLU A 126 11.46 -2.60 5.92
N SER A 127 10.19 -2.95 5.67
CA SER A 127 9.80 -4.25 5.14
C SER A 127 10.44 -4.48 3.76
N VAL A 128 10.30 -3.55 2.82
CA VAL A 128 10.91 -3.70 1.49
C VAL A 128 12.44 -3.83 1.57
N CYS A 129 13.08 -3.01 2.41
CA CYS A 129 14.54 -3.06 2.58
C CYS A 129 15.01 -4.36 3.22
N ALA A 130 14.29 -4.88 4.23
CA ALA A 130 14.63 -6.12 4.90
C ALA A 130 14.50 -7.32 3.95
N PHE A 131 13.39 -7.39 3.21
CA PHE A 131 13.11 -8.48 2.28
C PHE A 131 14.11 -8.52 1.13
N ARG A 132 14.39 -7.38 0.50
CA ARG A 132 15.35 -7.31 -0.62
C ARG A 132 16.79 -7.66 -0.21
N LYS A 133 17.15 -7.47 1.06
CA LYS A 133 18.46 -7.85 1.61
C LYS A 133 18.56 -9.33 1.99
N SER A 134 17.44 -10.02 2.15
CA SER A 134 17.43 -11.41 2.61
C SER A 134 17.84 -12.37 1.49
N GLU A 135 19.00 -13.02 1.66
CA GLU A 135 19.54 -13.97 0.68
C GLU A 135 18.62 -15.16 0.39
N ARG A 136 17.78 -15.52 1.38
CA ARG A 136 16.82 -16.63 1.29
C ARG A 136 15.56 -16.27 0.51
N LEU A 137 15.27 -14.99 0.36
CA LEU A 137 14.05 -14.46 -0.27
C LEU A 137 14.32 -13.70 -1.57
N HIS A 138 15.56 -13.69 -2.06
CA HIS A 138 15.99 -13.02 -3.30
C HIS A 138 15.21 -13.39 -4.57
N ARG A 139 14.40 -14.46 -4.55
CA ARG A 139 13.56 -14.87 -5.68
C ARG A 139 12.17 -14.21 -5.71
N ALA A 140 11.81 -13.44 -4.70
CA ALA A 140 10.55 -12.71 -4.66
C ALA A 140 10.76 -11.27 -5.15
N ASP A 141 10.03 -10.89 -6.20
CA ASP A 141 9.89 -9.49 -6.59
C ASP A 141 9.12 -8.75 -5.48
N VAL A 142 9.83 -7.93 -4.71
CA VAL A 142 9.25 -7.18 -3.59
C VAL A 142 9.29 -5.69 -3.88
N TYR A 143 8.16 -5.02 -3.73
CA TYR A 143 8.00 -3.58 -3.93
C TYR A 143 7.24 -2.92 -2.78
N GLY A 144 7.34 -1.60 -2.70
CA GLY A 144 6.51 -0.78 -1.80
C GLY A 144 5.80 0.33 -2.57
N ILE A 145 4.58 0.67 -2.18
CA ILE A 145 3.90 1.90 -2.61
C ILE A 145 3.59 2.72 -1.36
N ILE A 146 4.00 3.99 -1.35
CA ILE A 146 3.77 4.92 -0.24
C ILE A 146 3.19 6.24 -0.73
N ASP A 147 2.50 6.93 0.17
CA ASP A 147 2.01 8.29 -0.02
C ASP A 147 3.19 9.26 -0.22
N ARG A 148 2.94 10.40 -0.87
CA ARG A 148 4.00 11.35 -1.19
C ARG A 148 4.53 12.06 0.04
N ASP A 149 3.69 12.30 1.05
CA ASP A 149 4.02 12.96 2.33
C ASP A 149 5.05 14.09 2.22
N ARG A 150 4.89 15.00 1.25
CA ARG A 150 5.74 16.19 1.09
C ARG A 150 7.21 15.88 0.74
N ARG A 151 7.52 14.65 0.33
CA ARG A 151 8.87 14.20 -0.04
C ARG A 151 9.44 15.01 -1.22
N SER A 152 10.73 15.34 -1.13
CA SER A 152 11.49 15.98 -2.21
C SER A 152 11.74 15.01 -3.36
N LYS A 153 12.12 15.55 -4.54
CA LYS A 153 12.46 14.72 -5.71
C LYS A 153 13.65 13.80 -5.43
N GLU A 154 14.60 14.26 -4.62
CA GLU A 154 15.78 13.50 -4.22
C GLU A 154 15.40 12.33 -3.30
N GLN A 155 14.51 12.57 -2.33
CA GLN A 155 13.98 11.51 -1.47
C GLN A 155 13.22 10.46 -2.28
N ILE A 156 12.36 10.89 -3.21
CA ILE A 156 11.63 10.00 -4.12
C ILE A 156 12.60 9.15 -4.96
N SER A 157 13.63 9.77 -5.55
CA SER A 157 14.64 9.05 -6.33
C SER A 157 15.41 8.02 -5.50
N SER A 158 15.75 8.36 -4.25
CA SER A 158 16.42 7.45 -3.32
C SER A 158 15.56 6.24 -2.95
N LEU A 159 14.26 6.44 -2.73
CA LEU A 159 13.30 5.38 -2.44
C LEU A 159 13.05 4.48 -3.65
N SER A 160 12.94 5.06 -4.84
CA SER A 160 12.76 4.32 -6.10
C SER A 160 13.88 3.32 -6.34
N LYS A 161 15.15 3.70 -6.05
CA LYS A 161 16.31 2.79 -6.12
C LYS A 161 16.21 1.59 -5.17
N LYS A 162 15.42 1.70 -4.10
CA LYS A 162 15.15 0.62 -3.14
C LYS A 162 13.90 -0.20 -3.52
N GLY A 163 13.25 0.11 -4.64
CA GLY A 163 11.99 -0.52 -5.07
C GLY A 163 10.76 0.00 -4.38
N ILE A 164 10.84 1.20 -3.80
CA ILE A 164 9.75 1.85 -3.10
C ILE A 164 9.28 2.99 -3.98
N TYR A 165 8.04 2.91 -4.42
CA TYR A 165 7.40 3.86 -5.32
C TYR A 165 6.56 4.83 -4.52
N VAL A 166 6.70 6.11 -4.85
CA VAL A 166 5.99 7.20 -4.18
C VAL A 166 4.93 7.71 -5.14
N LEU A 167 3.71 7.93 -4.64
CA LEU A 167 2.62 8.47 -5.46
C LEU A 167 2.96 9.85 -6.04
N GLU A 168 2.45 10.13 -7.25
CA GLU A 168 2.52 11.46 -7.86
C GLU A 168 1.58 12.45 -7.16
N VAL A 169 0.48 11.94 -6.61
CA VAL A 169 -0.46 12.66 -5.76
C VAL A 169 -0.04 12.60 -4.28
N ALA A 170 -0.53 13.52 -3.46
CA ALA A 170 -0.17 13.62 -2.04
C ALA A 170 -0.48 12.34 -1.25
N GLU A 171 -1.62 11.71 -1.54
CA GLU A 171 -2.19 10.58 -0.81
C GLU A 171 -3.05 9.72 -1.74
N VAL A 172 -3.25 8.43 -1.40
CA VAL A 172 -4.06 7.49 -2.20
C VAL A 172 -5.47 8.00 -2.51
N GLU A 173 -6.11 8.73 -1.59
CA GLU A 173 -7.46 9.29 -1.80
C GLU A 173 -7.52 10.26 -2.99
N ASN A 174 -6.42 10.94 -3.29
CA ASN A 174 -6.35 11.87 -4.41
C ASN A 174 -6.31 11.16 -5.77
N LEU A 175 -6.03 9.85 -5.82
CA LEU A 175 -6.17 9.08 -7.06
C LEU A 175 -7.64 9.08 -7.55
N PHE A 176 -8.61 9.14 -6.65
CA PHE A 176 -10.04 9.22 -7.00
C PHE A 176 -10.44 10.61 -7.53
N LEU A 177 -9.54 11.59 -7.43
CA LEU A 177 -9.71 12.95 -7.93
C LEU A 177 -8.98 13.17 -9.26
N LEU A 178 -8.31 12.17 -9.83
CA LEU A 178 -7.65 12.31 -11.13
C LEU A 178 -8.67 12.66 -12.23
N GLU A 179 -8.26 13.51 -13.18
CA GLU A 179 -9.14 13.98 -14.27
C GLU A 179 -9.70 12.82 -15.09
N ASP A 180 -8.86 11.85 -15.46
CA ASP A 180 -9.28 10.64 -16.18
C ASP A 180 -10.32 9.84 -15.39
N VAL A 181 -10.15 9.72 -14.07
CA VAL A 181 -11.08 9.00 -13.19
C VAL A 181 -12.40 9.75 -13.08
N MET A 182 -12.37 11.05 -12.82
CA MET A 182 -13.55 11.91 -12.75
C MET A 182 -14.33 11.95 -14.07
N SER A 183 -13.63 11.89 -15.21
CA SER A 183 -14.25 11.84 -16.54
C SER A 183 -15.07 10.57 -16.75
N ILE A 184 -14.58 9.42 -16.28
CA ILE A 184 -15.34 8.16 -16.33
C ILE A 184 -16.54 8.23 -15.39
N VAL A 185 -16.40 8.84 -14.21
CA VAL A 185 -17.54 9.06 -13.29
C VAL A 185 -18.59 9.95 -13.92
N ALA A 186 -18.21 11.10 -14.51
CA ALA A 186 -19.14 12.00 -15.18
C ALA A 186 -19.92 11.27 -16.28
N LYS A 187 -19.21 10.50 -17.12
CA LYS A 187 -19.83 9.67 -18.16
C LYS A 187 -20.82 8.66 -17.58
N GLN A 188 -20.48 7.98 -16.49
CA GLN A 188 -21.40 7.03 -15.83
C GLN A 188 -22.64 7.68 -15.23
N MET A 189 -22.49 8.92 -14.77
CA MET A 189 -23.59 9.69 -14.21
C MET A 189 -24.40 10.45 -15.27
N GLY A 190 -24.07 10.30 -16.56
CA GLY A 190 -24.72 11.02 -17.65
C GLY A 190 -24.46 12.53 -17.63
N LEU A 191 -23.34 12.96 -17.05
CA LEU A 191 -22.95 14.35 -16.88
C LEU A 191 -21.99 14.80 -18.00
N PRO A 192 -22.04 16.08 -18.40
CA PRO A 192 -21.12 16.64 -19.39
C PRO A 192 -19.69 16.75 -18.82
N GLN A 193 -18.70 16.81 -19.73
CA GLN A 193 -17.29 17.00 -19.35
C GLN A 193 -17.06 18.31 -18.57
N SER A 194 -17.91 19.33 -18.76
CA SER A 194 -17.85 20.57 -17.98
C SER A 194 -17.99 20.32 -16.47
N SER A 195 -18.71 19.28 -16.04
CA SER A 195 -18.81 18.92 -14.61
C SER A 195 -17.46 18.51 -14.00
N VAL A 196 -16.56 17.94 -14.81
CA VAL A 196 -15.18 17.61 -14.39
C VAL A 196 -14.39 18.90 -14.18
N GLU A 197 -14.44 19.82 -15.14
CA GLU A 197 -13.73 21.10 -15.04
C GLU A 197 -14.27 21.98 -13.90
N GLU A 198 -15.59 22.05 -13.71
CA GLU A 198 -16.21 22.71 -12.57
C GLU A 198 -15.77 22.11 -11.22
N THR A 199 -15.58 20.79 -11.18
CA THR A 199 -15.09 20.09 -9.98
C THR A 199 -13.62 20.40 -9.73
N LYS A 200 -12.78 20.44 -10.77
CA LYS A 200 -11.37 20.88 -10.66
C LYS A 200 -11.30 22.31 -10.15
N GLN A 201 -12.04 23.24 -10.74
CA GLN A 201 -12.10 24.64 -10.31
C GLN A 201 -12.59 24.78 -8.86
N TYR A 202 -13.56 23.95 -8.44
CA TYR A 202 -13.97 23.89 -7.03
C TYR A 202 -12.86 23.40 -6.11
N ILE A 203 -12.12 22.36 -6.50
CA ILE A 203 -11.02 21.83 -5.70
C ILE A 203 -9.91 22.87 -5.57
N ILE A 204 -9.50 23.49 -6.68
CA ILE A 204 -8.44 24.53 -6.68
C ILE A 204 -8.91 25.77 -5.92
N GLY A 205 -10.00 26.39 -6.37
CA GLY A 205 -10.44 27.71 -5.93
C GLY A 205 -11.06 27.75 -4.54
N ILE A 206 -11.56 26.61 -4.04
CA ILE A 206 -12.17 26.52 -2.70
C ILE A 206 -11.38 25.60 -1.80
N LYS A 207 -11.17 24.33 -2.19
CA LYS A 207 -10.63 23.34 -1.24
C LYS A 207 -9.14 23.51 -0.97
N PHE A 208 -8.35 23.71 -2.00
CA PHE A 208 -6.93 23.96 -1.90
C PHE A 208 -6.69 25.37 -1.36
N LYS A 209 -7.25 26.40 -2.03
CA LYS A 209 -7.08 27.81 -1.65
C LYS A 209 -7.40 28.13 -0.19
N ASN A 210 -8.51 27.60 0.35
CA ASN A 210 -8.90 27.87 1.75
C ASN A 210 -7.99 27.19 2.78
N GLN A 211 -7.13 26.27 2.36
CA GLN A 211 -6.25 25.49 3.22
C GLN A 211 -4.78 25.75 2.96
N VAL A 212 -4.43 26.63 2.01
CA VAL A 212 -3.05 26.95 1.63
C VAL A 212 -2.20 27.26 2.86
N ASP A 213 -2.65 28.15 3.74
CA ASP A 213 -1.85 28.57 4.89
C ASP A 213 -1.52 27.38 5.83
N SER A 214 -2.49 26.47 6.03
CA SER A 214 -2.29 25.23 6.80
C SER A 214 -1.36 24.26 6.07
N LEU A 215 -1.53 24.08 4.76
CA LEU A 215 -0.68 23.20 3.96
C LEU A 215 0.76 23.70 3.92
N VAL A 216 0.97 25.01 3.79
CA VAL A 216 2.28 25.67 3.87
C VAL A 216 2.87 25.50 5.27
N ALA A 217 2.08 25.69 6.35
CA ALA A 217 2.47 25.39 7.74
C ALA A 217 3.00 23.97 7.87
N ASP A 218 2.21 22.99 7.48
CA ASP A 218 2.56 21.58 7.64
C ASP A 218 3.72 21.16 6.73
N TYR A 219 3.79 21.68 5.51
CA TYR A 219 4.91 21.42 4.59
C TYR A 219 6.22 21.95 5.15
N PHE A 220 6.22 23.21 5.61
CA PHE A 220 7.39 23.81 6.25
C PHE A 220 7.83 23.04 7.49
N CYS A 221 6.90 22.69 8.39
CA CYS A 221 7.18 21.87 9.57
C CYS A 221 7.82 20.52 9.18
N GLY A 222 7.32 19.88 8.13
CA GLY A 222 7.89 18.63 7.60
C GLY A 222 9.33 18.80 7.12
N VAL A 223 9.59 19.79 6.26
CA VAL A 223 10.95 20.07 5.76
C VAL A 223 11.91 20.41 6.88
N MET A 224 11.50 21.23 7.85
CA MET A 224 12.32 21.58 9.01
C MET A 224 12.65 20.36 9.87
N THR A 225 11.64 19.51 10.12
CA THR A 225 11.83 18.25 10.86
C THR A 225 12.83 17.34 10.16
N ASP A 226 12.74 17.19 8.83
CA ASP A 226 13.65 16.36 8.04
C ASP A 226 15.08 16.91 8.07
N ARG A 227 15.25 18.23 7.91
CA ARG A 227 16.56 18.89 8.01
C ARG A 227 17.19 18.70 9.38
N LEU A 228 16.41 18.82 10.46
CA LEU A 228 16.87 18.61 11.84
C LEU A 228 17.23 17.15 12.13
N LYS A 229 16.43 16.18 11.65
CA LYS A 229 16.78 14.76 11.75
C LYS A 229 18.08 14.45 11.00
N GLY A 230 18.28 15.07 9.84
CA GLY A 230 19.49 14.93 9.04
C GLY A 230 20.74 15.50 9.72
N SER A 231 20.63 16.66 10.40
CA SER A 231 21.78 17.26 11.10
C SER A 231 22.21 16.43 12.31
N ALA A 232 21.26 15.79 13.00
CA ALA A 232 21.53 14.90 14.13
C ALA A 232 22.23 13.58 13.74
N ALA A 233 22.36 13.26 12.46
CA ALA A 233 23.05 12.05 11.99
C ALA A 233 24.59 12.15 12.07
N THR A 234 25.14 13.34 12.36
CA THR A 234 26.59 13.53 12.50
C THR A 234 27.06 13.18 13.92
N ARG A 235 28.27 12.62 14.06
CA ARG A 235 28.86 12.27 15.37
C ARG A 235 29.57 13.45 16.05
N ASP A 236 29.74 14.57 15.36
CA ASP A 236 30.40 15.78 15.87
C ASP A 236 29.37 16.83 16.31
N VAL A 237 29.44 17.19 17.59
CA VAL A 237 28.56 18.17 18.23
C VAL A 237 28.73 19.56 17.61
N LYS A 238 29.96 19.96 17.25
CA LYS A 238 30.20 21.29 16.65
C LYS A 238 29.58 21.36 15.26
N GLN A 239 29.80 20.34 14.44
CA GLN A 239 29.22 20.25 13.11
C GLN A 239 27.69 20.24 13.16
N THR A 240 27.10 19.50 14.11
CA THR A 240 25.64 19.49 14.35
C THR A 240 25.13 20.89 14.69
N ALA A 241 25.79 21.61 15.59
CA ALA A 241 25.41 22.95 16.00
C ALA A 241 25.47 23.95 14.83
N ASP A 242 26.50 23.88 13.99
CA ASP A 242 26.64 24.75 12.82
C ASP A 242 25.56 24.47 11.76
N LEU A 243 25.20 23.20 11.54
CA LEU A 243 24.09 22.82 10.66
C LEU A 243 22.75 23.34 11.19
N ILE A 244 22.50 23.24 12.49
CA ILE A 244 21.27 23.75 13.11
C ILE A 244 21.17 25.28 12.98
N ARG A 245 22.27 26.02 13.20
CA ARG A 245 22.28 27.48 12.98
C ARG A 245 21.94 27.82 11.53
N LYS A 246 22.57 27.14 10.56
CA LYS A 246 22.26 27.33 9.15
C LYS A 246 20.78 27.05 8.83
N ILE A 247 20.21 25.99 9.39
CA ILE A 247 18.77 25.67 9.23
C ILE A 247 17.89 26.80 9.77
N ALA A 248 18.26 27.39 10.91
CA ALA A 248 17.54 28.52 11.50
C ALA A 248 17.67 29.79 10.65
N ASP A 249 18.87 30.10 10.15
CA ASP A 249 19.14 31.27 9.31
C ASP A 249 18.37 31.19 7.97
N ASP A 250 18.26 30.00 7.38
CA ASP A 250 17.55 29.77 6.11
C ASP A 250 16.02 29.67 6.28
N ALA A 251 15.50 29.66 7.51
CA ALA A 251 14.12 29.28 7.81
C ALA A 251 13.08 30.26 7.23
N GLU A 252 13.33 31.57 7.32
CA GLU A 252 12.44 32.60 6.79
C GLU A 252 12.35 32.52 5.26
N GLN A 253 13.50 32.48 4.57
CA GLN A 253 13.54 32.35 3.11
C GLN A 253 12.88 31.06 2.65
N LEU A 254 13.12 29.94 3.34
CA LEU A 254 12.47 28.67 3.02
C LEU A 254 10.94 28.76 3.16
N ARG A 255 10.45 29.44 4.20
CA ARG A 255 9.02 29.65 4.41
C ARG A 255 8.42 30.44 3.25
N ASP A 256 9.07 31.54 2.86
CA ASP A 256 8.62 32.40 1.77
C ASP A 256 8.61 31.67 0.43
N ASP A 257 9.65 30.85 0.15
CA ASP A 257 9.72 30.05 -1.07
C ASP A 257 8.60 29.00 -1.15
N ILE A 258 8.28 28.35 -0.02
CA ILE A 258 7.17 27.39 0.06
C ILE A 258 5.83 28.12 -0.12
N ASP A 259 5.61 29.23 0.59
CA ASP A 259 4.37 30.01 0.48
C ASP A 259 4.15 30.47 -0.97
N LYS A 260 5.19 31.04 -1.60
CA LYS A 260 5.17 31.44 -3.00
C LYS A 260 4.80 30.27 -3.91
N ARG A 261 5.45 29.10 -3.76
CA ARG A 261 5.13 27.91 -4.56
C ARG A 261 3.65 27.51 -4.43
N PHE A 262 3.10 27.45 -3.22
CA PHE A 262 1.71 27.05 -3.01
C PHE A 262 0.73 28.08 -3.58
N ARG A 263 1.02 29.38 -3.47
CA ARG A 263 0.20 30.44 -4.05
C ARG A 263 0.28 30.47 -5.58
N ASP A 264 1.44 30.24 -6.16
CA ASP A 264 1.62 30.11 -7.61
C ASP A 264 0.78 28.93 -8.14
N VAL A 265 0.76 27.81 -7.43
CA VAL A 265 -0.08 26.65 -7.78
C VAL A 265 -1.58 26.99 -7.75
N CYS A 266 -2.03 27.85 -6.83
CA CYS A 266 -3.43 28.31 -6.80
C CYS A 266 -3.82 29.18 -8.01
N GLN A 267 -2.85 29.87 -8.60
CA GLN A 267 -3.05 30.72 -9.78
C GLN A 267 -2.84 29.94 -11.08
N SER A 268 -2.06 28.87 -11.01
CA SER A 268 -1.91 27.92 -12.11
C SER A 268 -3.19 27.10 -12.31
N ASN A 269 -3.45 26.69 -13.55
CA ASN A 269 -4.43 25.65 -13.85
C ASN A 269 -3.78 24.23 -13.83
N ASP A 270 -2.63 24.07 -13.18
CA ASP A 270 -1.94 22.79 -13.06
C ASP A 270 -2.59 21.93 -11.96
N TYR A 271 -3.62 21.20 -12.36
CA TYR A 271 -4.37 20.34 -11.45
C TYR A 271 -3.55 19.17 -10.91
N ALA A 272 -2.56 18.69 -11.66
CA ALA A 272 -1.70 17.60 -11.20
C ALA A 272 -0.83 18.05 -10.03
N GLU A 273 -0.24 19.26 -10.11
CA GLU A 273 0.53 19.82 -9.00
C GLU A 273 -0.36 20.14 -7.78
N VAL A 274 -1.62 20.53 -7.99
CA VAL A 274 -2.58 20.69 -6.88
C VAL A 274 -2.78 19.36 -6.15
N LEU A 275 -2.99 18.25 -6.87
CA LEU A 275 -3.16 16.93 -6.25
C LEU A 275 -1.87 16.42 -5.59
N SER A 276 -0.70 16.84 -6.05
CA SER A 276 0.62 16.51 -5.45
C SER A 276 0.84 17.20 -4.10
N LEU A 277 0.19 18.36 -3.89
CA LEU A 277 0.31 19.17 -2.67
C LEU A 277 -0.88 19.08 -1.71
N LEU A 278 -2.05 18.64 -2.20
CA LEU A 278 -3.28 18.55 -1.41
C LEU A 278 -3.26 17.34 -0.47
N ASN A 279 -2.61 17.47 0.68
CA ASN A 279 -2.61 16.42 1.71
C ASN A 279 -3.86 16.57 2.61
N ASN A 280 -5.04 16.14 2.12
CA ASN A 280 -6.31 16.18 2.86
C ASN A 280 -7.30 15.10 2.37
N LYS A 281 -7.29 13.94 3.05
CA LYS A 281 -8.18 12.78 2.84
C LYS A 281 -9.68 13.10 2.80
N GLY A 282 -10.08 14.27 3.29
CA GLY A 282 -11.46 14.74 3.33
C GLY A 282 -11.97 15.23 1.97
N VAL A 283 -11.11 15.70 1.06
CA VAL A 283 -11.57 16.30 -0.22
C VAL A 283 -12.23 15.26 -1.11
N ALA A 284 -11.61 14.10 -1.30
CA ALA A 284 -12.19 12.99 -2.06
C ALA A 284 -13.52 12.48 -1.48
N LYS A 285 -13.75 12.67 -0.17
CA LYS A 285 -14.97 12.24 0.52
C LYS A 285 -16.15 13.20 0.34
N ILE A 286 -15.97 14.37 -0.28
CA ILE A 286 -17.02 15.39 -0.40
C ILE A 286 -17.31 15.86 -1.83
N VAL A 287 -16.61 15.33 -2.82
CA VAL A 287 -16.83 15.66 -4.24
C VAL A 287 -18.03 14.92 -4.84
N GLY A 288 -18.55 13.89 -4.16
CA GLY A 288 -19.66 13.07 -4.67
C GLY A 288 -20.87 13.88 -5.15
N LYS A 289 -21.27 14.91 -4.41
CA LYS A 289 -22.41 15.78 -4.77
C LYS A 289 -22.25 16.47 -6.12
N ARG A 290 -21.00 16.74 -6.56
CA ARG A 290 -20.71 17.36 -7.87
C ARG A 290 -21.02 16.42 -9.03
N PHE A 291 -21.04 15.11 -8.76
CA PHE A 291 -21.39 14.08 -9.73
C PHE A 291 -22.78 13.48 -9.48
N GLY A 292 -23.63 14.13 -8.68
CA GLY A 292 -24.96 13.60 -8.34
C GLY A 292 -24.95 12.39 -7.40
N LEU A 293 -23.83 12.11 -6.75
CA LEU A 293 -23.66 11.02 -5.77
C LEU A 293 -23.72 11.56 -4.33
N GLN A 294 -24.01 10.68 -3.37
CA GLN A 294 -23.76 11.01 -1.97
C GLN A 294 -22.26 11.11 -1.72
N ASN A 295 -21.84 12.11 -0.95
CA ASN A 295 -20.43 12.38 -0.64
C ASN A 295 -19.68 11.13 -0.14
N SER A 296 -20.25 10.45 0.86
CA SER A 296 -19.71 9.20 1.42
C SER A 296 -19.66 8.03 0.43
N SER A 297 -20.43 8.08 -0.66
CA SER A 297 -20.53 7.00 -1.64
C SER A 297 -19.58 7.15 -2.83
N TYR A 298 -18.91 8.30 -3.01
CA TYR A 298 -18.10 8.58 -4.21
C TYR A 298 -17.00 7.53 -4.43
N ILE A 299 -16.07 7.41 -3.47
CA ILE A 299 -14.97 6.43 -3.52
C ILE A 299 -15.51 5.00 -3.61
N GLY A 300 -16.51 4.67 -2.79
CA GLY A 300 -17.12 3.33 -2.78
C GLY A 300 -17.81 2.95 -4.08
N SER A 301 -18.37 3.92 -4.82
CA SER A 301 -18.98 3.69 -6.13
C SER A 301 -17.91 3.44 -7.19
N ILE A 302 -16.84 4.24 -7.19
CA ILE A 302 -15.69 4.03 -8.09
C ILE A 302 -15.07 2.66 -7.87
N LEU A 303 -14.79 2.28 -6.61
CA LEU A 303 -14.24 0.96 -6.28
C LEU A 303 -15.17 -0.19 -6.74
N ARG A 304 -16.49 0.00 -6.65
CA ARG A 304 -17.47 -1.00 -7.11
C ARG A 304 -17.48 -1.13 -8.63
N TRP A 305 -17.48 -0.01 -9.36
CA TRP A 305 -17.40 -0.03 -10.82
C TRP A 305 -16.07 -0.59 -11.29
N ALA A 306 -14.97 -0.18 -10.67
CA ALA A 306 -13.63 -0.67 -10.99
C ALA A 306 -13.46 -2.17 -10.70
N LYS A 307 -14.26 -2.77 -9.81
CA LYS A 307 -14.29 -4.24 -9.59
C LYS A 307 -15.05 -5.01 -10.67
N SER A 308 -15.88 -4.34 -11.46
CA SER A 308 -16.70 -4.99 -12.48
C SER A 308 -15.82 -5.49 -13.65
N PRO A 309 -16.11 -6.66 -14.23
CA PRO A 309 -15.32 -7.22 -15.32
C PRO A 309 -15.64 -6.59 -16.69
N ASP A 310 -16.58 -5.65 -16.74
CA ASP A 310 -17.05 -4.97 -17.94
C ASP A 310 -16.06 -3.91 -18.46
N GLU A 311 -16.43 -3.28 -19.57
CA GLU A 311 -15.62 -2.24 -20.21
C GLU A 311 -15.40 -1.04 -19.28
N ILE A 312 -16.42 -0.67 -18.49
CA ILE A 312 -16.37 0.45 -17.55
C ILE A 312 -15.34 0.17 -16.45
N GLY A 313 -15.38 -1.03 -15.86
CA GLY A 313 -14.39 -1.45 -14.88
C GLY A 313 -12.97 -1.45 -15.46
N ASN A 314 -12.79 -1.87 -16.71
CA ASN A 314 -11.51 -1.79 -17.41
C ASN A 314 -11.04 -0.35 -17.59
N GLN A 315 -11.92 0.58 -17.98
CA GLN A 315 -11.59 2.00 -18.12
C GLN A 315 -11.07 2.59 -16.79
N PHE A 316 -11.73 2.30 -15.66
CA PHE A 316 -11.25 2.73 -14.35
C PHE A 316 -9.88 2.14 -14.00
N ARG A 317 -9.70 0.82 -14.18
CA ARG A 317 -8.40 0.17 -13.91
C ARG A 317 -7.27 0.76 -14.75
N GLN A 318 -7.54 1.06 -16.02
CA GLN A 318 -6.56 1.71 -16.90
C GLN A 318 -6.26 3.15 -16.48
N ALA A 319 -7.30 3.93 -16.13
CA ALA A 319 -7.12 5.30 -15.65
C ALA A 319 -6.21 5.36 -14.42
N PHE A 320 -6.43 4.50 -13.42
CA PHE A 320 -5.55 4.44 -12.25
C PHE A 320 -4.12 3.98 -12.60
N ARG A 321 -3.97 2.95 -13.46
CA ARG A 321 -2.64 2.42 -13.83
C ARG A 321 -1.75 3.41 -14.56
N LYS A 322 -2.30 4.44 -15.22
CA LYS A 322 -1.49 5.50 -15.85
C LYS A 322 -0.68 6.30 -14.83
N HIS A 323 -1.16 6.39 -13.60
CA HIS A 323 -0.57 7.20 -12.52
C HIS A 323 0.13 6.34 -11.45
N LEU A 324 0.30 5.04 -11.73
CA LEU A 324 0.83 4.08 -10.78
C LEU A 324 1.94 3.24 -11.43
N PRO A 325 2.90 2.74 -10.63
CA PRO A 325 4.02 1.98 -11.17
C PRO A 325 3.58 0.71 -11.90
N SER A 326 4.24 0.44 -13.02
CA SER A 326 4.14 -0.88 -13.67
C SER A 326 5.23 -1.78 -13.09
N PHE A 327 4.79 -2.82 -12.40
CA PHE A 327 5.67 -3.90 -11.96
C PHE A 327 5.63 -4.97 -13.05
N GLN A 328 6.72 -5.11 -13.80
CA GLN A 328 6.90 -6.28 -14.66
C GLN A 328 7.27 -7.43 -13.73
N SER A 329 6.49 -8.51 -13.77
CA SER A 329 7.00 -9.81 -13.35
C SER A 329 8.00 -10.22 -14.41
N ASP A 330 9.27 -10.36 -14.07
CA ASP A 330 10.22 -11.01 -14.97
C ASP A 330 9.62 -12.37 -15.35
N ASP A 331 9.57 -12.64 -16.65
CA ASP A 331 8.87 -13.79 -17.23
C ASP A 331 9.22 -15.07 -16.48
N PHE A 332 8.19 -15.79 -16.01
CA PHE A 332 8.28 -17.21 -15.62
C PHE A 332 8.50 -18.11 -16.85
N SER A 333 9.48 -17.76 -17.69
CA SER A 333 9.95 -18.56 -18.81
C SER A 333 11.43 -18.89 -18.63
N SER A 334 11.70 -19.88 -17.78
CA SER A 334 12.85 -20.78 -17.93
C SER A 334 12.49 -22.15 -17.39
#